data_AF-A0A3A0DRG3-F1
#
_entry.id   AF-A0A3A0DRG3-F1
#
_cell.length_a   1.000
_cell.length_b   1.000
_cell.length_c   1.000
_cell.angle_alpha   90.00
_cell.angle_beta   90.00
_cell.angle_gamma   90.00
#
_symmetry.space_group_name_H-M   'P 1'
#
loop_
_entity.id
_entity.type
_entity.pdbx_description
1 polymer ?
#
loop_
_entity_poly.entity_id
_entity_poly.type
_entity_poly.pdbx_seq_one_letter_code
_entity_poly.pdbx_strand_id
1 'polypeptide(L)'
;MPAALHSRRPRRYNPACSTRASRGFFSGGRGGLRCPSASRTGYPSTTIVYSHSSNKRIQPIERQQRINEQIRISPVRVIGAEGEQLGIIPTDEAMARAREAGLDLVEVAPQERPPVVRIMDFGKFKYQQKKRQHKGQVHHSKIKEIRLRPKIGDHDLDFKLMHAREFLEHRDKVTVAVVFRGREIAHIDEGRRVIDRVIAKLDDIAKIEQPPMHQGRRIVCTLAPK
;
A
#
# COMPACT_ATOMS: atom_id res chain seq x y z
N MET A 1 4.67 -57.60 -40.84
CA MET A 1 4.24 -56.60 -41.85
C MET A 1 3.90 -55.30 -41.13
N PRO A 2 4.22 -54.15 -41.75
CA PRO A 2 5.14 -53.09 -41.26
C PRO A 2 4.37 -51.86 -40.73
N ALA A 3 4.89 -50.68 -40.40
CA ALA A 3 6.13 -49.99 -40.75
C ALA A 3 6.41 -48.83 -39.76
N ALA A 4 7.70 -48.60 -39.51
CA ALA A 4 8.23 -47.33 -39.03
C ALA A 4 8.39 -46.34 -40.20
N LEU A 5 8.07 -45.07 -39.98
CA LEU A 5 8.49 -43.92 -40.80
C LEU A 5 8.91 -42.83 -39.81
N HIS A 6 10.20 -42.59 -39.52
CA HIS A 6 11.21 -41.89 -40.33
C HIS A 6 10.73 -40.59 -40.98
N SER A 7 11.15 -39.45 -40.42
CA SER A 7 11.95 -38.40 -41.08
C SER A 7 11.93 -37.11 -40.26
N ARG A 8 12.91 -36.21 -40.24
CA ARG A 8 14.34 -36.12 -40.61
C ARG A 8 14.81 -34.81 -39.95
N ARG A 9 15.94 -34.80 -39.23
CA ARG A 9 16.75 -33.58 -39.01
C ARG A 9 17.45 -33.18 -40.32
N PRO A 10 17.87 -31.92 -40.51
CA PRO A 10 19.30 -31.61 -40.32
C PRO A 10 19.59 -30.17 -39.77
N ARG A 11 20.56 -30.03 -38.85
CA ARG A 11 21.95 -29.50 -38.99
C ARG A 11 22.04 -27.96 -39.02
N ARG A 12 22.52 -27.35 -37.92
CA ARG A 12 23.92 -26.93 -37.60
C ARG A 12 24.35 -25.66 -38.33
N TYR A 13 24.74 -24.64 -37.56
CA TYR A 13 25.99 -23.93 -37.85
C TYR A 13 26.63 -23.37 -36.56
N ASN A 14 27.87 -23.76 -36.34
CA ASN A 14 28.85 -23.16 -35.44
C ASN A 14 30.20 -23.35 -36.14
N PRO A 15 31.03 -22.31 -36.24
CA PRO A 15 32.46 -22.55 -36.15
C PRO A 15 33.17 -21.46 -35.33
N ALA A 16 34.03 -21.95 -34.45
CA ALA A 16 35.11 -21.19 -33.85
C ALA A 16 36.04 -20.60 -34.93
N CYS A 17 36.65 -19.45 -34.64
CA CYS A 17 37.90 -19.05 -35.26
C CYS A 17 38.90 -18.67 -34.18
N SER A 18 39.92 -19.50 -34.06
CA SER A 18 41.14 -19.30 -33.30
C SER A 18 42.16 -18.58 -34.17
N THR A 19 42.89 -17.61 -33.62
CA THR A 19 44.29 -17.37 -34.00
C THR A 19 45.08 -16.71 -32.89
N ARG A 20 46.36 -17.08 -32.88
CA ARG A 20 47.39 -16.98 -31.84
C ARG A 20 48.44 -15.96 -32.30
N ALA A 21 48.93 -15.10 -31.42
CA ALA A 21 50.22 -14.39 -31.53
C ALA A 21 50.59 -13.83 -30.14
N SER A 22 51.47 -14.47 -29.36
CA SER A 22 52.94 -14.30 -29.31
C SER A 22 53.43 -13.14 -28.43
N ARG A 23 53.98 -13.53 -27.28
CA ARG A 23 55.07 -12.97 -26.44
C ARG A 23 55.52 -11.52 -26.67
N GLY A 24 55.58 -10.76 -25.57
CA GLY A 24 56.40 -9.56 -25.40
C GLY A 24 56.74 -9.36 -23.92
N PHE A 25 58.03 -9.24 -23.63
CA PHE A 25 58.70 -9.24 -22.33
C PHE A 25 58.96 -7.79 -21.87
N PHE A 26 59.08 -7.58 -20.55
CA PHE A 26 59.91 -6.55 -19.86
C PHE A 26 59.47 -5.06 -19.71
N SER A 27 59.30 -4.72 -18.43
CA SER A 27 59.99 -3.63 -17.67
C SER A 27 59.44 -2.19 -17.66
N GLY A 28 59.46 -1.62 -16.44
CA GLY A 28 59.30 -0.19 -16.11
C GLY A 28 57.86 0.22 -15.83
N GLY A 29 57.47 0.83 -14.71
CA GLY A 29 58.20 1.59 -13.71
C GLY A 29 57.49 2.91 -13.48
N ARG A 30 56.99 3.10 -12.24
CA ARG A 30 56.63 4.38 -11.58
C ARG A 30 55.39 5.13 -12.09
N GLY A 31 54.47 5.35 -11.17
CA GLY A 31 53.34 6.27 -11.34
C GLY A 31 52.31 6.12 -10.23
N GLY A 32 52.76 6.20 -8.98
CA GLY A 32 51.89 6.13 -7.81
C GLY A 32 50.92 7.31 -7.79
N LEU A 33 49.67 7.07 -8.13
CA LEU A 33 48.57 7.94 -7.76
C LEU A 33 48.13 7.53 -6.35
N ARG A 34 48.65 8.27 -5.37
CA ARG A 34 48.15 8.28 -3.99
C ARG A 34 46.66 8.60 -4.05
N CYS A 35 45.82 7.65 -3.65
CA CYS A 35 44.46 7.99 -3.26
C CYS A 35 44.56 8.85 -1.98
N PRO A 36 44.08 10.10 -1.98
CA PRO A 36 43.98 10.85 -0.74
C PRO A 36 42.98 10.16 0.17
N SER A 37 43.39 9.91 1.40
CA SER A 37 42.56 9.46 2.51
C SER A 37 41.42 10.46 2.74
N ALA A 38 40.27 10.20 2.13
CA ALA A 38 39.04 10.88 2.48
C ALA A 38 38.53 10.29 3.79
N SER A 39 38.88 10.94 4.90
CA SER A 39 38.15 10.88 6.16
C SER A 39 36.71 11.35 5.90
N ARG A 40 35.84 10.41 5.52
CA ARG A 40 34.39 10.61 5.52
C ARG A 40 33.82 9.98 6.77
N THR A 41 33.82 10.74 7.87
CA THR A 41 32.82 10.58 8.92
C THR A 41 31.47 10.95 8.33
N GLY A 42 30.86 10.01 7.61
CA GLY A 42 29.49 10.08 7.14
C GLY A 42 28.77 8.87 7.68
N TYR A 43 28.04 9.06 8.77
CA TYR A 43 27.09 8.07 9.27
C TYR A 43 26.26 7.53 8.10
N PRO A 44 26.20 6.21 7.86
CA PRO A 44 25.23 5.69 6.91
C PRO A 44 23.84 5.90 7.52
N SER A 45 23.15 6.94 7.07
CA SER A 45 21.73 7.15 7.31
C SER A 45 21.00 5.86 6.97
N THR A 46 20.53 5.12 7.98
CA THR A 46 19.73 3.92 7.80
C THR A 46 18.39 4.35 7.21
N THR A 47 18.34 4.45 5.88
CA THR A 47 17.13 4.81 5.14
C THR A 47 16.01 3.86 5.56
N ILE A 48 15.02 4.41 6.27
CA ILE A 48 13.77 3.71 6.55
C ILE A 48 13.08 3.54 5.20
N VAL A 49 13.24 2.35 4.62
CA VAL A 49 12.45 1.95 3.45
C VAL A 49 11.06 1.63 3.95
N TYR A 50 10.25 2.66 4.09
CA TYR A 50 8.80 2.52 4.07
C TYR A 50 8.46 1.84 2.75
N SER A 51 8.17 0.53 2.80
CA SER A 51 7.45 -0.11 1.70
C SER A 51 6.07 0.51 1.71
N HIS A 52 5.96 1.63 1.01
CA HIS A 52 4.69 2.09 0.48
C HIS A 52 4.29 1.00 -0.50
N SER A 53 3.69 -0.08 0.00
CA SER A 53 2.84 -0.92 -0.82
C SER A 53 1.70 0.02 -1.21
N SER A 54 1.96 0.78 -2.28
CA SER A 54 1.03 1.66 -2.95
C SER A 54 0.05 0.76 -3.68
N ASN A 55 -0.71 0.00 -2.89
CA ASN A 55 -2.02 -0.42 -3.28
C ASN A 55 -2.81 0.89 -3.33
N LYS A 56 -2.74 1.59 -4.48
CA LYS A 56 -3.62 2.70 -4.80
C LYS A 56 -5.01 2.08 -4.68
N ARG A 57 -5.61 2.21 -3.49
CA ARG A 57 -7.04 1.96 -3.30
C ARG A 57 -7.67 2.83 -4.36
N ILE A 58 -8.24 2.20 -5.39
CA ILE A 58 -9.21 2.86 -6.25
C ILE A 58 -10.28 3.30 -5.27
N GLN A 59 -10.23 4.56 -4.85
CA GLN A 59 -11.26 5.09 -3.99
C GLN A 59 -12.54 4.97 -4.82
N PRO A 60 -13.59 4.30 -4.32
CA PRO A 60 -14.84 4.25 -5.04
C PRO A 60 -15.23 5.70 -5.31
N ILE A 61 -15.42 6.04 -6.59
CA ILE A 61 -15.89 7.38 -6.98
C ILE A 61 -17.17 7.60 -6.19
N GLU A 62 -17.14 8.51 -5.22
CA GLU A 62 -18.32 8.85 -4.44
C GLU A 62 -19.36 9.33 -5.44
N ARG A 63 -20.42 8.53 -5.62
CA ARG A 63 -21.52 8.88 -6.51
C ARG A 63 -22.24 10.06 -5.88
N GLN A 64 -21.83 11.25 -6.27
CA GLN A 64 -22.45 12.48 -5.82
C GLN A 64 -23.92 12.45 -6.22
N GLN A 65 -24.80 12.69 -5.24
CA GLN A 65 -26.24 12.70 -5.45
C GLN A 65 -26.60 13.82 -6.43
N ARG A 66 -27.48 13.51 -7.38
CA ARG A 66 -28.01 14.50 -8.32
C ARG A 66 -29.06 15.34 -7.63
N ILE A 67 -29.06 16.64 -7.93
CA ILE A 67 -29.99 17.60 -7.35
C ILE A 67 -30.69 18.40 -8.45
N ASN A 68 -31.94 18.77 -8.19
CA ASN A 68 -32.71 19.71 -9.00
C ASN A 68 -32.64 19.37 -10.51
N GLU A 69 -32.10 20.28 -11.32
CA GLU A 69 -31.98 20.17 -12.78
C GLU A 69 -31.02 19.06 -13.26
N GLN A 70 -30.25 18.46 -12.36
CA GLN A 70 -29.41 17.30 -12.69
C GLN A 70 -30.24 16.02 -12.88
N ILE A 71 -31.49 16.01 -12.41
CA ILE A 71 -32.43 14.89 -12.53
C ILE A 71 -33.13 14.98 -13.88
N ARG A 72 -32.70 14.15 -14.84
CA ARG A 72 -33.23 14.13 -16.22
C ARG A 72 -34.24 13.01 -16.49
N ILE A 73 -34.51 12.17 -15.50
CA ILE A 73 -35.34 10.97 -15.66
C ILE A 73 -36.76 11.31 -15.21
N SER A 74 -37.76 10.91 -15.97
CA SER A 74 -39.20 10.99 -15.66
C SER A 74 -39.84 9.67 -16.08
N PRO A 75 -40.81 9.09 -15.34
CA PRO A 75 -41.41 9.59 -14.09
C PRO A 75 -40.56 9.32 -12.84
N VAL A 76 -40.79 10.08 -11.76
CA VAL A 76 -40.07 9.97 -10.48
C VAL A 76 -41.02 9.70 -9.32
N ARG A 77 -40.54 8.97 -8.30
CA ARG A 77 -41.28 8.77 -7.05
C ARG A 77 -40.87 9.81 -6.03
N VAL A 78 -41.82 10.62 -5.57
CA VAL A 78 -41.54 11.81 -4.75
C VAL A 78 -41.94 11.60 -3.29
N ILE A 79 -41.01 11.95 -2.41
CA ILE A 79 -41.22 12.05 -0.96
C ILE A 79 -41.14 13.52 -0.56
N GLY A 80 -42.16 14.03 0.12
CA GLY A 80 -42.22 15.39 0.64
C GLY A 80 -41.24 15.66 1.79
N ALA A 81 -41.17 16.91 2.24
CA ALA A 81 -40.25 17.36 3.29
C ALA A 81 -40.47 16.60 4.63
N GLU A 82 -41.73 16.46 5.02
CA GLU A 82 -42.16 15.78 6.24
C GLU A 82 -42.23 14.23 6.10
N GLY A 83 -41.86 13.69 4.93
CA GLY A 83 -41.89 12.25 4.67
C GLY A 83 -43.20 11.73 4.07
N GLU A 84 -44.11 12.63 3.69
CA GLU A 84 -45.32 12.29 2.94
C GLU A 84 -44.98 11.71 1.56
N GLN A 85 -45.65 10.63 1.17
CA GLN A 85 -45.45 10.02 -0.15
C GLN A 85 -46.43 10.63 -1.14
N LEU A 86 -45.92 11.45 -2.06
CA LEU A 86 -46.72 12.10 -3.12
C LEU A 86 -46.98 11.17 -4.32
N GLY A 87 -46.42 9.96 -4.29
CA GLY A 87 -46.58 8.96 -5.33
C GLY A 87 -45.61 9.15 -6.49
N ILE A 88 -46.03 8.69 -7.67
CA ILE A 88 -45.26 8.77 -8.92
C ILE A 88 -45.78 9.96 -9.70
N ILE A 89 -44.95 11.00 -9.85
CA ILE A 89 -45.28 12.22 -10.58
C ILE A 89 -44.17 12.54 -11.60
N PRO A 90 -44.47 13.34 -12.64
CA PRO A 90 -43.42 13.81 -13.55
C PRO A 90 -42.42 14.70 -12.81
N THR A 91 -41.19 14.70 -13.29
CA THR A 91 -40.07 15.44 -12.69
C THR A 91 -40.33 16.95 -12.63
N ASP A 92 -41.03 17.49 -13.63
CA ASP A 92 -41.36 18.92 -13.68
C ASP A 92 -42.31 19.33 -12.54
N GLU A 93 -43.30 18.49 -12.22
CA GLU A 93 -44.20 18.72 -11.09
C GLU A 93 -43.46 18.57 -9.75
N ALA A 94 -42.58 17.57 -9.64
CA ALA A 94 -41.72 17.40 -8.47
C ALA A 94 -40.83 18.63 -8.22
N MET A 95 -40.29 19.20 -9.29
CA MET A 95 -39.48 20.43 -9.25
C MET A 95 -40.29 21.66 -8.86
N ALA A 96 -41.53 21.78 -9.35
CA ALA A 96 -42.43 22.87 -8.97
C ALA A 96 -42.73 22.83 -7.46
N ARG A 97 -43.09 21.65 -6.92
CA ARG A 97 -43.36 21.47 -5.49
C ARG A 97 -42.13 21.74 -4.60
N ALA A 98 -40.94 21.37 -5.07
CA ALA A 98 -39.70 21.70 -4.35
C ALA A 98 -39.47 23.22 -4.29
N ARG A 99 -39.72 23.94 -5.39
CA ARG A 99 -39.64 25.41 -5.47
C ARG A 99 -40.69 26.10 -4.60
N GLU A 100 -41.92 25.60 -4.57
CA GLU A 100 -42.99 26.11 -3.69
C GLU A 100 -42.63 25.98 -2.21
N ALA A 101 -42.00 24.88 -1.83
CA ALA A 101 -41.51 24.66 -0.47
C ALA A 101 -40.21 25.40 -0.14
N GLY A 102 -39.55 26.02 -1.12
CA GLY A 102 -38.24 26.65 -0.95
C GLY A 102 -37.11 25.66 -0.60
N LEU A 103 -37.25 24.40 -1.01
CA LEU A 103 -36.31 23.29 -0.73
C LEU A 103 -35.74 22.71 -2.03
N ASP A 104 -34.72 21.85 -1.92
CA ASP A 104 -34.13 21.17 -3.07
C ASP A 104 -34.79 19.81 -3.34
N LEU A 105 -34.84 19.41 -4.61
CA LEU A 105 -35.17 18.06 -5.03
C LEU A 105 -33.90 17.22 -5.09
N VAL A 106 -33.75 16.27 -4.16
CA VAL A 106 -32.54 15.43 -4.05
C VAL A 106 -32.84 13.99 -4.43
N GLU A 107 -32.05 13.42 -5.34
CA GLU A 107 -32.12 12.00 -5.70
C GLU A 107 -31.46 11.15 -4.62
N VAL A 108 -32.26 10.36 -3.88
CA VAL A 108 -31.77 9.51 -2.78
C VAL A 108 -31.45 8.10 -3.29
N ALA A 109 -32.29 7.55 -4.18
CA ALA A 109 -32.13 6.20 -4.71
C ALA A 109 -32.25 6.20 -6.26
N PRO A 110 -31.11 6.29 -6.99
CA PRO A 110 -31.10 6.25 -8.45
C PRO A 110 -31.27 4.84 -9.03
N GLN A 111 -31.20 3.80 -8.19
CA GLN A 111 -31.24 2.40 -8.65
C GLN A 111 -32.67 1.87 -8.84
N GLU A 112 -33.65 2.53 -8.23
CA GLU A 112 -35.07 2.18 -8.31
C GLU A 112 -35.68 2.64 -9.65
N ARG A 113 -36.68 1.89 -10.15
CA ARG A 113 -37.48 2.29 -11.33
C ARG A 113 -38.95 2.34 -10.93
N PRO A 114 -39.56 3.52 -10.72
CA PRO A 114 -39.00 4.87 -10.90
C PRO A 114 -38.04 5.31 -9.77
N PRO A 115 -37.04 6.16 -10.07
CA PRO A 115 -36.04 6.63 -9.10
C PRO A 115 -36.72 7.44 -7.99
N VAL A 116 -36.14 7.36 -6.79
CA VAL A 116 -36.70 8.02 -5.59
C VAL A 116 -36.03 9.36 -5.38
N VAL A 117 -36.86 10.40 -5.45
CA VAL A 117 -36.47 11.77 -5.16
C VAL A 117 -37.16 12.23 -3.88
N ARG A 118 -36.46 13.03 -3.09
CA ARG A 118 -36.99 13.58 -1.84
C ARG A 118 -36.74 15.08 -1.79
N ILE A 119 -37.78 15.81 -1.39
CA ILE A 119 -37.71 17.25 -1.18
C ILE A 119 -37.03 17.50 0.17
N MET A 120 -35.83 18.06 0.17
CA MET A 120 -35.07 18.34 1.39
C MET A 120 -33.98 19.40 1.15
N ASP A 121 -33.45 19.99 2.22
CA ASP A 121 -32.26 20.85 2.15
C ASP A 121 -30.98 20.01 1.90
N PHE A 122 -30.33 20.24 0.75
CA PHE A 122 -29.12 19.50 0.37
C PHE A 122 -27.91 19.83 1.26
N GLY A 123 -27.79 21.08 1.72
CA GLY A 123 -26.68 21.53 2.57
C GLY A 123 -26.68 20.83 3.92
N LYS A 124 -27.85 20.80 4.59
CA LYS A 124 -28.05 20.11 5.86
C LYS A 124 -27.84 18.61 5.71
N PHE A 125 -28.34 18.01 4.62
CA PHE A 125 -28.12 16.59 4.32
C PHE A 125 -26.64 16.26 4.16
N LYS A 126 -25.90 17.04 3.36
CA LYS A 126 -24.46 16.84 3.12
C LYS A 126 -23.64 16.95 4.41
N TYR A 127 -23.97 17.90 5.29
CA TYR A 127 -23.32 18.02 6.59
C TYR A 127 -23.58 16.80 7.47
N GLN A 128 -24.83 16.33 7.55
CA GLN A 128 -25.17 15.14 8.33
C GLN A 128 -24.49 13.88 7.78
N GLN A 129 -24.44 13.73 6.45
CA GLN A 129 -23.77 12.61 5.80
C GLN A 129 -22.27 12.60 6.11
N LYS A 130 -21.59 13.75 5.96
CA LYS A 130 -20.18 13.89 6.36
C LYS A 130 -19.96 13.57 7.83
N LYS A 131 -20.80 14.11 8.73
CA LYS A 131 -20.70 13.83 10.18
C LYS A 131 -20.87 12.33 10.48
N ARG A 132 -21.76 11.64 9.79
CA ARG A 132 -21.94 10.18 9.90
C ARG A 132 -20.73 9.42 9.35
N GLN A 133 -20.21 9.82 8.19
CA GLN A 133 -19.02 9.21 7.59
C GLN A 133 -17.77 9.39 8.47
N HIS A 134 -17.56 10.56 9.05
CA HIS A 134 -16.43 10.82 9.95
C HIS A 134 -16.53 10.01 11.25
N LYS A 135 -17.73 9.84 11.81
CA LYS A 135 -17.94 8.98 12.99
C LYS A 135 -17.74 7.48 12.69
N GLY A 136 -17.95 7.08 11.43
CA GLY A 136 -17.85 5.69 10.97
C GLY A 136 -16.55 5.34 10.26
N GLN A 137 -15.59 6.27 10.10
CA GLN A 137 -14.25 5.93 9.62
C GLN A 137 -13.53 5.13 10.71
N VAL A 138 -13.80 3.83 10.72
CA VAL A 138 -13.01 2.85 11.45
C VAL A 138 -11.57 3.03 10.99
N HIS A 139 -10.66 3.26 11.93
CA HIS A 139 -9.24 3.33 11.65
C HIS A 139 -8.84 2.00 10.99
N HIS A 140 -8.62 2.03 9.67
CA HIS A 140 -8.16 0.85 8.96
C HIS A 140 -6.72 0.60 9.40
N SER A 141 -6.50 -0.38 10.28
CA SER A 141 -5.16 -0.79 10.69
C SER A 141 -4.31 -1.04 9.44
N LYS A 142 -3.29 -0.21 9.25
CA LYS A 142 -2.34 -0.37 8.16
C LYS A 142 -1.25 -1.34 8.62
N ILE A 143 -0.65 -2.03 7.66
CA ILE A 143 0.54 -2.85 7.91
C ILE A 143 1.75 -1.99 7.55
N LYS A 144 2.63 -1.77 8.52
CA LYS A 144 3.86 -0.99 8.39
C LYS A 144 5.05 -1.92 8.48
N GLU A 145 5.97 -1.83 7.53
CA GLU A 145 7.19 -2.65 7.53
C GLU A 145 8.38 -1.83 8.03
N ILE A 146 9.09 -2.34 9.03
CA ILE A 146 10.35 -1.75 9.53
C ILE A 146 11.50 -2.67 9.13
N ARG A 147 12.41 -2.14 8.31
CA ARG A 147 13.60 -2.89 7.88
C ARG A 147 14.80 -2.61 8.77
N LEU A 148 15.42 -3.69 9.22
CA LEU A 148 16.60 -3.72 10.07
C LEU A 148 17.75 -4.46 9.39
N ARG A 149 18.95 -4.24 9.90
CA ARG A 149 20.20 -4.86 9.46
C ARG A 149 20.74 -5.75 10.58
N PRO A 150 21.45 -6.86 10.28
CA PRO A 150 22.03 -7.71 11.31
C PRO A 150 23.10 -6.99 12.15
N LYS A 151 23.84 -6.06 11.54
CA LYS A 151 24.88 -5.23 12.20
C LYS A 151 24.38 -3.82 12.47
N ILE A 152 23.24 -3.70 13.15
CA ILE A 152 22.68 -2.41 13.56
C ILE A 152 23.37 -1.91 14.84
N GLY A 153 23.65 -0.60 14.92
CA GLY A 153 24.15 0.03 16.14
C GLY A 153 23.00 0.33 17.11
N ASP A 154 23.31 0.45 18.41
CA ASP A 154 22.28 0.61 19.44
C ASP A 154 21.41 1.87 19.23
N HIS A 155 22.03 2.99 18.83
CA HIS A 155 21.31 4.24 18.56
C HIS A 155 20.30 4.13 17.39
N ASP A 156 20.67 3.43 16.31
CA ASP A 156 19.76 3.23 15.16
C ASP A 156 18.64 2.25 15.52
N LEU A 157 18.93 1.26 16.35
CA LEU A 157 17.92 0.34 16.87
C LEU A 157 16.87 1.09 17.71
N ASP A 158 17.32 1.96 18.61
CA ASP A 158 16.42 2.73 19.48
C ASP A 158 15.53 3.69 18.68
N PHE A 159 16.07 4.34 17.64
CA PHE A 159 15.27 5.18 16.74
C PHE A 159 14.17 4.38 16.01
N LYS A 160 14.50 3.17 15.54
CA LYS A 160 13.53 2.28 14.90
C LYS A 160 12.47 1.77 15.87
N LEU A 161 12.83 1.58 17.13
CA LEU A 161 11.91 1.19 18.19
C LEU A 161 10.93 2.31 18.54
N MET A 162 11.39 3.57 18.61
CA MET A 162 10.49 4.71 18.81
C MET A 162 9.39 4.75 17.74
N HIS A 163 9.76 4.61 16.47
CA HIS A 163 8.77 4.55 15.38
C HIS A 163 7.87 3.31 15.44
N ALA A 164 8.42 2.16 15.83
CA ALA A 164 7.60 0.96 16.05
C ALA A 164 6.53 1.20 17.14
N ARG A 165 6.89 1.91 18.22
CA ARG A 165 5.96 2.29 19.28
C ARG A 165 4.87 3.23 18.77
N GLU A 166 5.24 4.29 18.05
CA GLU A 166 4.29 5.23 17.43
C GLU A 166 3.26 4.50 16.54
N PHE A 167 3.70 3.54 15.71
CA PHE A 167 2.78 2.78 14.85
C PHE A 167 1.82 1.89 15.64
N LEU A 168 2.31 1.25 16.71
CA LEU A 168 1.47 0.40 17.57
C LEU A 168 0.46 1.24 18.36
N GLU A 169 0.83 2.43 18.82
CA GLU A 169 -0.09 3.38 19.47
C GLU A 169 -1.22 3.82 18.53
N HIS A 170 -0.93 3.99 17.24
CA HIS A 170 -1.93 4.25 16.21
C HIS A 170 -2.78 3.03 15.81
N ARG A 171 -2.67 1.90 16.52
CA ARG A 171 -3.35 0.63 16.20
C ARG A 171 -3.01 0.07 14.81
N ASP A 172 -1.83 0.40 14.29
CA ASP A 172 -1.29 -0.22 13.08
C ASP A 172 -0.55 -1.52 13.42
N LYS A 173 -0.51 -2.45 12.47
CA LYS A 173 0.30 -3.66 12.59
C LYS A 173 1.72 -3.37 12.11
N VAL A 174 2.72 -3.90 12.80
CA VAL A 174 4.13 -3.67 12.47
C VAL A 174 4.80 -4.99 12.10
N THR A 175 5.32 -5.06 10.88
CA THR A 175 6.14 -6.15 10.38
C THR A 175 7.61 -5.75 10.45
N VAL A 176 8.36 -6.36 11.35
CA VAL A 176 9.81 -6.15 11.48
C VAL A 176 10.53 -7.14 10.58
N ALA A 177 11.39 -6.64 9.69
CA ALA A 177 12.13 -7.45 8.73
C ALA A 177 13.65 -7.18 8.83
N VAL A 178 14.43 -8.17 9.23
CA VAL A 178 15.89 -8.12 9.17
C VAL A 178 16.33 -8.63 7.80
N VAL A 179 17.00 -7.78 7.02
CA VAL A 179 17.44 -8.13 5.66
C VAL A 179 18.94 -8.42 5.63
N PHE A 180 19.31 -9.58 5.08
CA PHE A 180 20.70 -10.01 4.94
C PHE A 180 21.25 -9.69 3.55
N ARG A 181 22.52 -9.26 3.46
CA ARG A 181 23.23 -9.13 2.17
C ARG A 181 24.12 -10.33 1.90
N GLY A 182 23.77 -11.11 0.87
CA GLY A 182 24.68 -12.05 0.19
C GLY A 182 25.34 -13.04 1.14
N ARG A 183 26.61 -12.78 1.49
CA ARG A 183 27.42 -13.62 2.39
C ARG A 183 27.00 -13.54 3.86
N GLU A 184 26.19 -12.55 4.24
CA GLU A 184 25.67 -12.37 5.61
C GLU A 184 24.57 -13.38 5.97
N ILE A 185 24.09 -14.19 5.02
CA ILE A 185 23.13 -15.27 5.31
C ILE A 185 23.74 -16.32 6.26
N ALA A 186 25.06 -16.42 6.36
CA ALA A 186 25.72 -17.26 7.34
C ALA A 186 25.49 -16.80 8.80
N HIS A 187 25.19 -15.51 9.02
CA HIS A 187 24.98 -14.91 10.34
C HIS A 187 23.49 -14.76 10.67
N ILE A 188 22.72 -15.83 10.45
CA ILE A 188 21.29 -15.87 10.79
C ILE A 188 21.07 -15.65 12.31
N ASP A 189 21.97 -16.18 13.14
CA ASP A 189 21.87 -16.08 14.60
C ASP A 189 21.97 -14.65 15.11
N GLU A 190 22.77 -13.80 14.46
CA GLU A 190 22.85 -12.37 14.78
C GLU A 190 21.52 -11.67 14.47
N GLY A 191 20.92 -11.97 13.32
CA GLY A 191 19.62 -11.41 12.95
C GLY A 191 18.48 -11.85 13.88
N ARG A 192 18.52 -13.10 14.37
CA ARG A 192 17.58 -13.59 15.39
C ARG A 192 17.72 -12.81 16.70
N ARG A 193 18.95 -12.66 17.21
CA ARG A 193 19.23 -11.88 18.43
C ARG A 193 18.71 -10.45 18.34
N VAL A 194 18.84 -9.80 17.17
CA VAL A 194 18.30 -8.44 16.97
C VAL A 194 16.78 -8.42 17.08
N ILE A 195 16.08 -9.40 16.50
CA ILE A 195 14.62 -9.47 16.58
C ILE A 195 14.17 -9.79 18.01
N ASP A 196 14.84 -10.69 18.71
CA ASP A 196 14.51 -11.02 20.09
C ASP A 196 14.65 -9.80 21.01
N ARG A 197 15.68 -8.96 20.78
CA ARG A 197 15.84 -7.66 21.47
C ARG A 197 14.70 -6.70 21.17
N VAL A 198 14.23 -6.64 19.91
CA VAL A 198 13.11 -5.78 19.52
C VAL A 198 11.81 -6.25 20.17
N ILE A 199 11.55 -7.56 20.18
CA ILE A 199 10.38 -8.15 20.82
C ILE A 199 10.40 -7.84 22.32
N ALA A 200 11.52 -8.06 23.00
CA ALA A 200 11.63 -7.79 24.44
C ALA A 200 11.36 -6.31 24.80
N LYS A 201 11.79 -5.36 23.95
CA LYS A 201 11.56 -3.92 24.18
C LYS A 201 10.15 -3.44 23.78
N LEU A 202 9.38 -4.25 23.05
CA LEU A 202 8.03 -3.93 22.60
C LEU A 202 6.95 -4.83 23.23
N ASP A 203 7.33 -5.74 24.12
CA ASP A 203 6.40 -6.66 24.79
C ASP A 203 5.41 -5.92 25.69
N ASP A 204 5.72 -4.70 26.13
CA ASP A 204 4.82 -3.82 26.87
C ASP A 204 3.56 -3.46 26.07
N ILE A 205 3.70 -3.09 24.80
CA ILE A 205 2.62 -2.54 23.96
C ILE A 205 2.18 -3.46 22.81
N ALA A 206 2.96 -4.48 22.48
CA ALA A 206 2.74 -5.34 21.32
C ALA A 206 2.44 -6.79 21.69
N LYS A 207 1.60 -7.45 20.90
CA LYS A 207 1.36 -8.89 20.90
C LYS A 207 1.97 -9.50 19.65
N ILE A 208 2.67 -10.62 19.81
CA ILE A 208 3.24 -11.36 18.66
C ILE A 208 2.09 -12.05 17.91
N GLU A 209 1.84 -11.65 16.67
CA GLU A 209 0.88 -12.30 15.78
C GLU A 209 1.57 -13.41 14.97
N GLN A 210 2.77 -13.11 14.47
CA GLN A 210 3.60 -14.08 13.77
C GLN A 210 5.00 -14.13 14.39
N PRO A 211 5.46 -15.31 14.85
CA PRO A 211 6.79 -15.47 15.39
C PRO A 211 7.87 -15.22 14.31
N PRO A 212 9.13 -14.99 14.71
CA PRO A 212 10.22 -14.76 13.77
C PRO A 212 10.41 -15.95 12.82
N MET A 213 10.09 -15.74 11.55
CA MET A 213 10.18 -16.75 10.50
C MET A 213 11.23 -16.35 9.46
N HIS A 214 12.02 -17.34 9.04
CA HIS A 214 12.99 -17.18 7.95
C HIS A 214 12.27 -17.17 6.61
N GLN A 215 12.38 -16.07 5.87
CA GLN A 215 11.85 -15.95 4.52
C GLN A 215 12.98 -15.61 3.54
N GLY A 216 13.70 -16.65 3.10
CA GLY A 216 14.79 -16.54 2.14
C GLY A 216 15.96 -15.71 2.66
N ARG A 217 16.07 -14.46 2.20
CA ARG A 217 17.16 -13.53 2.57
C ARG A 217 16.77 -12.52 3.65
N ARG A 218 15.66 -12.76 4.35
CA ARG A 218 15.19 -11.93 5.47
C ARG A 218 14.57 -12.79 6.57
N ILE A 219 14.64 -12.32 7.81
CA ILE A 219 13.78 -12.82 8.90
C ILE A 219 12.67 -11.80 9.10
N VAL A 220 11.43 -12.28 9.23
CA VAL A 220 10.25 -11.44 9.39
C VAL A 220 9.51 -11.83 10.67
N CYS A 221 9.06 -10.84 11.43
CA CYS A 221 8.18 -10.98 12.58
C CYS A 221 7.03 -9.96 12.46
N THR A 222 5.80 -10.35 12.80
CA THR A 222 4.65 -9.46 12.77
C THR A 222 4.11 -9.25 14.18
N LEU A 223 4.03 -7.98 14.56
CA LEU A 223 3.54 -7.49 15.84
C LEU A 223 2.20 -6.78 15.63
N ALA A 224 1.24 -7.10 16.50
CA ALA A 224 -0.04 -6.44 16.60
C ALA A 224 -0.09 -5.56 17.85
N PRO A 225 -0.82 -4.44 17.85
CA PRO A 225 -1.05 -3.65 19.05
C PRO A 225 -1.86 -4.46 20.08
N LYS A 226 -1.53 -4.33 21.37
CA LYS A 226 -2.31 -4.91 22.48
C LYS A 226 -3.63 -4.16 22.70
#